data_AF-A0A842VJT0-F1
#
_entry.id   AF-A0A842VJT0-F1
#
_cell.length_a   1.000
_cell.length_b   1.000
_cell.length_c   1.000
_cell.angle_alpha   90.00
_cell.angle_beta   90.00
_cell.angle_gamma   90.00
#
_symmetry.space_group_name_H-M   'P 1'
#
loop_
_entity.id
_entity.type
_entity.pdbx_description
1 polymer ?
#
loop_
_entity_poly.entity_id
_entity_poly.type
_entity_poly.pdbx_seq_one_letter_code
_entity_poly.pdbx_strand_id
1 'polypeptide(L)'
;MSELKPVEPVTLVTDLILAIEGFLFALFLIFYWTKKVNKKDKPTLMWIGGFLSVGFFALFGALSHGTEYVMISEILWPPTMVFGGISFIFFVAGTMIYQKEENYGKMLLIPVVLVLIYLIVGFLINWPFFIWVLLLLVCSVLIYFYAFKAKKENKLLSRYLFWGLTIIIIAGIVQGIGGIIGYRTYFGPNNQYLFTPHNDIFHIIAMVGLLIFFVGFRRELFRKSV
;
A
#
# COMPACT_ATOMS: atom_id res chain seq x y z
N MET A 1 -23.01 -8.92 -24.80
CA MET A 1 -22.69 -8.91 -23.35
C MET A 1 -22.56 -7.47 -22.94
N SER A 2 -23.16 -7.03 -21.84
CA SER A 2 -23.09 -5.61 -21.47
C SER A 2 -21.65 -5.24 -21.14
N GLU A 3 -21.07 -4.36 -21.95
CA GLU A 3 -19.73 -3.77 -21.74
C GLU A 3 -19.68 -2.84 -20.53
N LEU A 4 -20.81 -2.66 -19.85
CA LEU A 4 -21.01 -1.72 -18.76
C LEU A 4 -21.00 -2.43 -17.40
N LYS A 5 -20.33 -1.80 -16.43
CA LYS A 5 -20.33 -2.14 -15.01
C LYS A 5 -20.85 -0.95 -14.18
N PRO A 6 -21.37 -1.17 -12.97
CA PRO A 6 -21.73 -0.07 -12.08
C PRO A 6 -20.50 0.72 -11.64
N VAL A 7 -20.63 2.05 -11.59
CA VAL A 7 -19.62 2.94 -11.00
C VAL A 7 -19.72 2.87 -9.47
N GLU A 8 -18.57 2.95 -8.81
CA GLU A 8 -18.47 3.03 -7.36
C GLU A 8 -18.01 4.44 -6.95
N PRO A 9 -18.92 5.43 -6.84
CA PRO A 9 -18.54 6.82 -6.66
C PRO A 9 -17.84 7.09 -5.32
N VAL A 10 -18.24 6.40 -4.25
CA VAL A 10 -17.61 6.55 -2.93
C VAL A 10 -16.20 5.94 -2.95
N THR A 11 -16.04 4.75 -3.54
CA THR A 11 -14.73 4.11 -3.73
C THR A 11 -13.81 5.00 -4.56
N LEU A 12 -14.30 5.57 -5.67
CA LEU A 12 -13.55 6.53 -6.48
C LEU A 12 -13.07 7.73 -5.65
N VAL A 13 -13.94 8.33 -4.84
CA VAL A 13 -13.58 9.51 -4.05
C VAL A 13 -12.52 9.15 -3.00
N THR A 14 -12.70 8.02 -2.31
CA THR A 14 -11.75 7.57 -1.29
C THR A 14 -10.40 7.19 -1.90
N ASP A 15 -10.38 6.55 -3.06
CA ASP A 15 -9.14 6.29 -3.82
C ASP A 15 -8.44 7.58 -4.25
N LEU A 16 -9.17 8.57 -4.77
CA LEU A 16 -8.58 9.86 -5.16
C LEU A 16 -7.96 10.58 -3.96
N ILE A 17 -8.63 10.56 -2.80
CA ILE A 17 -8.08 11.14 -1.56
C ILE A 17 -6.81 10.41 -1.15
N LEU A 18 -6.80 9.07 -1.19
CA LEU A 18 -5.63 8.25 -0.85
C LEU A 18 -4.48 8.50 -1.84
N ALA A 19 -4.79 8.68 -3.12
CA ALA A 19 -3.82 9.01 -4.17
C ALA A 19 -3.17 10.37 -3.90
N ILE A 20 -4.00 11.40 -3.61
CA ILE A 20 -3.54 12.74 -3.23
C ILE A 20 -2.64 12.66 -2.00
N GLU A 21 -3.05 11.94 -0.96
CA GLU A 21 -2.27 11.77 0.26
C GLU A 21 -0.89 11.14 -0.03
N GLY A 22 -0.86 10.04 -0.79
CA GLY A 22 0.38 9.38 -1.22
C GLY A 22 1.31 10.32 -1.99
N PHE A 23 0.79 11.04 -2.98
CA PHE A 23 1.59 11.99 -3.76
C PHE A 23 2.07 13.18 -2.91
N LEU A 24 1.24 13.74 -2.04
CA LEU A 24 1.63 14.84 -1.15
C LEU A 24 2.74 14.43 -0.18
N PHE A 25 2.64 13.25 0.43
CA PHE A 25 3.69 12.72 1.31
C PHE A 25 4.99 12.46 0.55
N ALA A 26 4.91 11.89 -0.65
CA ALA A 26 6.07 11.71 -1.51
C ALA A 26 6.74 13.04 -1.89
N LEU A 27 5.96 14.03 -2.36
CA LEU A 27 6.46 15.34 -2.74
C LEU A 27 7.10 16.08 -1.56
N PHE A 28 6.49 16.01 -0.38
CA PHE A 28 7.06 16.56 0.84
C PHE A 28 8.44 15.95 1.16
N LEU A 29 8.54 14.62 1.08
CA LEU A 29 9.81 13.92 1.33
C LEU A 29 10.85 14.20 0.24
N ILE A 30 10.45 14.31 -1.02
CA ILE A 30 11.31 14.72 -2.14
C ILE A 30 11.86 16.12 -1.85
N PHE A 31 11.00 17.08 -1.52
CA PHE A 31 11.41 18.44 -1.19
C PHE A 31 12.46 18.45 -0.08
N TYR A 32 12.19 17.75 1.03
CA TYR A 32 13.14 17.66 2.14
C TYR A 32 14.46 16.98 1.75
N TRP A 33 14.38 15.88 1.00
CA TRP A 33 15.56 15.15 0.52
C TRP A 33 16.44 16.01 -0.40
N THR A 34 15.84 16.81 -1.29
CA THR A 34 16.59 17.71 -2.18
C THR A 34 17.31 18.84 -1.44
N LYS A 35 16.79 19.26 -0.27
CA LYS A 35 17.38 20.31 0.57
C LYS A 35 18.50 19.81 1.48
N LYS A 36 18.70 18.50 1.63
CA LYS A 36 19.80 17.97 2.44
C LYS A 36 21.16 18.17 1.77
N VAL A 37 22.14 18.62 2.55
CA VAL A 37 23.56 18.74 2.14
C VAL A 37 24.16 17.37 1.77
N ASN A 38 23.74 16.30 2.46
CA ASN A 38 24.20 14.94 2.19
C ASN A 38 23.07 14.06 1.62
N LYS A 39 23.08 13.88 0.29
CA LYS A 39 22.06 13.12 -0.47
C LYS A 39 22.16 11.59 -0.34
N LYS A 40 23.00 11.05 0.56
CA LYS A 40 23.20 9.59 0.73
C LYS A 40 22.12 8.87 1.57
N ASP A 41 21.01 9.53 1.88
CA ASP A 41 19.91 8.98 2.72
C ASP A 41 19.01 8.00 1.94
N LYS A 42 19.51 6.78 1.77
CA LYS A 42 18.80 5.68 1.08
C LYS A 42 17.42 5.35 1.69
N PRO A 43 17.23 5.27 3.02
CA PRO A 43 15.90 5.04 3.60
C PRO A 43 14.86 6.02 3.08
N THR A 44 15.18 7.31 3.02
CA THR A 44 14.25 8.35 2.56
C THR A 44 13.78 8.10 1.13
N LEU A 45 14.69 7.68 0.24
CA LEU A 45 14.34 7.35 -1.14
C LEU A 45 13.37 6.16 -1.22
N MET A 46 13.53 5.17 -0.35
CA MET A 46 12.58 4.05 -0.30
C MET A 46 11.21 4.51 0.18
N TRP A 47 11.13 5.40 1.18
CA TRP A 47 9.84 5.96 1.62
C TRP A 47 9.17 6.77 0.53
N ILE A 48 9.93 7.62 -0.18
CA ILE A 48 9.43 8.35 -1.36
C ILE A 48 8.85 7.37 -2.38
N GLY A 49 9.59 6.31 -2.73
CA GLY A 49 9.11 5.27 -3.65
C GLY A 49 7.84 4.61 -3.16
N GLY A 50 7.75 4.30 -1.86
CA GLY A 50 6.55 3.70 -1.25
C GLY A 50 5.32 4.60 -1.35
N PHE A 51 5.45 5.88 -0.97
CA PHE A 51 4.34 6.83 -1.06
C PHE A 51 3.93 7.14 -2.50
N LEU A 52 4.89 7.25 -3.44
CA LEU A 52 4.57 7.37 -4.88
C LEU A 52 3.82 6.15 -5.39
N SER A 53 4.25 4.95 -5.02
CA SER A 53 3.57 3.72 -5.42
C SER A 53 2.17 3.63 -4.83
N VAL A 54 1.94 4.05 -3.58
CA VAL A 54 0.57 4.18 -3.03
C VAL A 54 -0.26 5.19 -3.84
N GLY A 55 0.34 6.33 -4.20
CA GLY A 55 -0.29 7.35 -5.04
C GLY A 55 -0.79 6.79 -6.37
N PHE A 56 0.07 6.06 -7.09
CA PHE A 56 -0.31 5.41 -8.35
C PHE A 56 -1.29 4.26 -8.16
N PHE A 57 -1.10 3.42 -7.14
CA PHE A 57 -2.04 2.35 -6.77
C PHE A 57 -3.46 2.90 -6.64
N ALA A 58 -3.65 3.90 -5.79
CA ALA A 58 -4.96 4.48 -5.55
C ALA A 58 -5.48 5.28 -6.75
N LEU A 59 -4.60 5.93 -7.54
CA LEU A 59 -5.03 6.62 -8.76
C LEU A 59 -5.60 5.64 -9.80
N PHE A 60 -4.92 4.51 -10.06
CA PHE A 60 -5.43 3.48 -10.95
C PHE A 60 -6.69 2.81 -10.39
N GLY A 61 -6.76 2.64 -9.06
CA GLY A 61 -7.97 2.22 -8.35
C GLY A 61 -9.16 3.16 -8.63
N ALA A 62 -8.99 4.46 -8.41
CA ALA A 62 -10.01 5.47 -8.68
C ALA A 62 -10.50 5.42 -10.12
N LEU A 63 -9.58 5.36 -11.09
CA LEU A 63 -9.94 5.28 -12.51
C LEU A 63 -10.70 3.97 -12.83
N SER A 64 -10.30 2.86 -12.23
CA SER A 64 -10.95 1.56 -12.40
C SER A 64 -12.36 1.56 -11.78
N HIS A 65 -12.53 2.09 -10.57
CA HIS A 65 -13.84 2.17 -9.90
C HIS A 65 -14.76 3.25 -10.48
N GLY A 66 -14.18 4.27 -11.11
CA GLY A 66 -14.89 5.39 -11.72
C GLY A 66 -15.44 5.17 -13.12
N THR A 67 -14.94 4.16 -13.82
CA THR A 67 -15.36 3.89 -15.20
C THR A 67 -16.59 2.99 -15.25
N GLU A 68 -17.51 3.31 -16.15
CA GLU A 68 -18.64 2.45 -16.51
C GLU A 68 -18.21 1.29 -17.41
N TYR A 69 -17.03 1.34 -18.04
CA TYR A 69 -16.62 0.34 -19.03
C TYR A 69 -15.78 -0.79 -18.42
N VAL A 70 -16.24 -2.03 -18.57
CA VAL A 70 -15.54 -3.24 -18.09
C VAL A 70 -14.13 -3.31 -18.67
N MET A 71 -13.98 -3.13 -19.98
CA MET A 71 -12.68 -3.18 -20.67
C MET A 71 -11.66 -2.18 -20.08
N ILE A 72 -12.10 -0.96 -19.77
CA ILE A 72 -11.22 0.05 -19.17
C ILE A 72 -10.82 -0.38 -17.76
N SER A 73 -11.76 -0.89 -16.96
CA SER A 73 -11.47 -1.40 -15.61
C SER A 73 -10.46 -2.56 -15.64
N GLU A 74 -10.60 -3.49 -16.60
CA GLU A 74 -9.68 -4.62 -16.79
C GLU A 74 -8.26 -4.20 -17.21
N ILE A 75 -8.12 -3.07 -17.91
CA ILE A 75 -6.81 -2.50 -18.28
C ILE A 75 -6.16 -1.78 -17.08
N LEU A 76 -6.95 -1.14 -16.22
CA LEU A 76 -6.48 -0.34 -15.08
C LEU A 76 -6.22 -1.15 -13.81
N TRP A 77 -6.88 -2.30 -13.66
CA TRP A 77 -6.70 -3.17 -12.49
C TRP A 77 -5.29 -3.77 -12.36
N PRO A 78 -4.64 -4.24 -13.44
CA PRO A 78 -3.27 -4.74 -13.36
C PRO A 78 -2.27 -3.70 -12.84
N PRO A 79 -2.19 -2.47 -13.40
CA PRO A 79 -1.36 -1.41 -12.83
C PRO A 79 -1.65 -1.13 -11.36
N THR A 80 -2.93 -1.08 -10.96
CA THR A 80 -3.35 -0.93 -9.56
C THR A 80 -2.61 -1.95 -8.70
N MET A 81 -2.79 -3.24 -8.98
CA MET A 81 -2.21 -4.30 -8.16
C MET A 81 -0.67 -4.31 -8.16
N VAL A 82 -0.05 -3.97 -9.30
CA VAL A 82 1.41 -3.83 -9.45
C VAL A 82 1.94 -2.76 -8.50
N PHE A 83 1.37 -1.55 -8.53
CA PHE A 83 1.80 -0.45 -7.67
C PHE A 83 1.53 -0.74 -6.20
N GLY A 84 0.42 -1.42 -5.89
CA GLY A 84 0.13 -1.92 -4.54
C GLY A 84 1.26 -2.82 -4.03
N GLY A 85 1.67 -3.83 -4.81
CA GLY A 85 2.78 -4.73 -4.45
C GLY A 85 4.13 -4.01 -4.32
N ILE A 86 4.45 -3.10 -5.25
CA ILE A 86 5.70 -2.32 -5.23
C ILE A 86 5.77 -1.43 -3.98
N SER A 87 4.64 -0.86 -3.52
CA SER A 87 4.62 -0.01 -2.31
C SER A 87 5.14 -0.76 -1.08
N PHE A 88 4.73 -2.02 -0.91
CA PHE A 88 5.20 -2.86 0.20
C PHE A 88 6.68 -3.18 0.10
N ILE A 89 7.22 -3.44 -1.10
CA ILE A 89 8.67 -3.64 -1.29
C ILE A 89 9.43 -2.41 -0.79
N PHE A 90 8.99 -1.22 -1.19
CA PHE A 90 9.63 0.03 -0.78
C PHE A 90 9.54 0.24 0.74
N PHE A 91 8.40 -0.01 1.36
CA PHE A 91 8.26 0.13 2.82
C PHE A 91 9.10 -0.89 3.60
N VAL A 92 9.17 -2.15 3.13
CA VAL A 92 10.06 -3.17 3.70
C VAL A 92 11.53 -2.75 3.55
N ALA A 93 11.94 -2.35 2.34
CA ALA A 93 13.30 -1.90 2.06
C ALA A 93 13.70 -0.69 2.91
N GLY A 94 12.82 0.32 2.98
CA GLY A 94 13.03 1.51 3.81
C GLY A 94 13.21 1.16 5.28
N THR A 95 12.43 0.19 5.77
CA THR A 95 12.52 -0.29 7.16
C THR A 95 13.82 -1.04 7.42
N MET A 96 14.21 -1.99 6.55
CA MET A 96 15.45 -2.76 6.68
C MET A 96 16.70 -1.88 6.61
N ILE A 97 16.76 -0.95 5.64
CA ILE A 97 17.90 -0.03 5.49
C ILE A 97 17.96 0.91 6.71
N TYR A 98 16.82 1.36 7.23
CA TYR A 98 16.79 2.14 8.47
C TYR A 98 17.33 1.36 9.68
N GLN A 99 17.07 0.06 9.75
CA GLN A 99 17.67 -0.82 10.78
C GLN A 99 19.14 -1.14 10.54
N LYS A 100 19.74 -0.66 9.44
CA LYS A 100 21.13 -0.97 9.05
C LYS A 100 21.38 -2.48 8.90
N GLU A 101 20.40 -3.22 8.41
CA GLU A 101 20.58 -4.64 8.14
C GLU A 101 21.63 -4.85 7.05
N GLU A 102 22.70 -5.59 7.35
CA GLU A 102 23.80 -5.81 6.40
C GLU A 102 23.35 -6.64 5.18
N ASN A 103 22.40 -7.56 5.39
CA ASN A 103 21.92 -8.48 4.37
C ASN A 103 20.58 -8.07 3.73
N TYR A 104 20.17 -6.79 3.84
CA TYR A 104 18.86 -6.34 3.35
C TYR A 104 18.60 -6.70 1.88
N GLY A 105 19.62 -6.66 1.00
CA GLY A 105 19.48 -7.02 -0.41
C GLY A 105 19.05 -8.48 -0.61
N LYS A 106 19.61 -9.42 0.18
CA LYS A 106 19.20 -10.83 0.15
C LYS A 106 17.79 -11.01 0.72
N MET A 107 17.45 -10.26 1.77
CA MET A 107 16.13 -10.35 2.39
C MET A 107 15.02 -9.77 1.51
N LEU A 108 15.33 -8.77 0.69
CA LEU A 108 14.42 -8.21 -0.31
C LEU A 108 14.18 -9.15 -1.50
N LEU A 109 15.00 -10.19 -1.70
CA LEU A 109 14.74 -11.18 -2.75
C LEU A 109 13.38 -11.85 -2.55
N ILE A 110 12.97 -12.13 -1.31
CA ILE A 110 11.68 -12.79 -1.04
C ILE A 110 10.50 -11.93 -1.54
N PRO A 111 10.29 -10.69 -1.07
CA PRO A 111 9.17 -9.88 -1.56
C PRO A 111 9.30 -9.51 -3.04
N VAL A 112 10.51 -9.35 -3.57
CA VAL A 112 10.72 -9.11 -5.02
C VAL A 112 10.30 -10.33 -5.84
N VAL A 113 10.73 -11.53 -5.45
CA VAL A 113 10.35 -12.78 -6.12
C VAL A 113 8.85 -13.01 -6.01
N LEU A 114 8.23 -12.73 -4.85
CA LEU A 114 6.78 -12.82 -4.71
C LEU A 114 6.04 -11.83 -5.62
N VAL A 115 6.54 -10.60 -5.79
CA VAL A 115 5.98 -9.67 -6.78
C VAL A 115 6.17 -10.21 -8.19
N LEU A 116 7.36 -10.73 -8.56
CA LEU A 116 7.58 -11.29 -9.88
C LEU A 116 6.66 -12.49 -10.16
N ILE A 117 6.49 -13.40 -9.18
CA ILE A 117 5.53 -14.50 -9.24
C ILE A 117 4.12 -13.95 -9.40
N TYR A 118 3.74 -12.92 -8.62
CA TYR A 118 2.44 -12.28 -8.73
C TYR A 118 2.20 -11.69 -10.12
N LEU A 119 3.20 -11.03 -10.72
CA LEU A 119 3.11 -10.50 -12.08
C LEU A 119 2.93 -11.64 -13.09
N ILE A 120 3.82 -12.64 -13.08
CA ILE A 120 3.80 -13.77 -14.02
C ILE A 120 2.46 -14.50 -13.93
N VAL A 121 2.07 -14.89 -12.72
CA VAL A 121 0.82 -15.61 -12.49
C VAL A 121 -0.38 -14.71 -12.75
N GLY A 122 -0.29 -13.42 -12.44
CA GLY A 122 -1.33 -12.43 -12.73
C GLY A 122 -1.67 -12.35 -14.21
N PHE A 123 -0.65 -12.39 -15.08
CA PHE A 123 -0.85 -12.48 -16.53
C PHE A 123 -1.43 -13.83 -16.98
N LEU A 124 -1.13 -14.93 -16.29
CA LEU A 124 -1.56 -16.27 -16.70
C LEU A 124 -2.97 -16.66 -16.23
N ILE A 125 -3.39 -16.23 -15.04
CA ILE A 125 -4.66 -16.66 -14.41
C ILE A 125 -5.51 -15.50 -13.90
N ASN A 126 -5.36 -14.33 -14.53
CA ASN A 126 -6.15 -13.12 -14.26
C ASN A 126 -6.03 -12.60 -12.80
N TRP A 127 -4.81 -12.19 -12.43
CA TRP A 127 -4.50 -11.42 -11.20
C TRP A 127 -5.04 -12.07 -9.92
N PRO A 128 -4.54 -13.27 -9.54
CA PRO A 128 -5.10 -14.03 -8.45
C PRO A 128 -4.95 -13.27 -7.13
N PHE A 129 -6.08 -12.87 -6.56
CA PHE A 129 -6.14 -12.10 -5.32
C PHE A 129 -5.37 -12.77 -4.17
N PHE A 130 -5.39 -14.11 -4.10
CA PHE A 130 -4.69 -14.88 -3.07
C PHE A 130 -3.17 -14.63 -3.03
N ILE A 131 -2.50 -14.54 -4.19
CA ILE A 131 -1.05 -14.32 -4.23
C ILE A 131 -0.71 -12.90 -3.77
N TRP A 132 -1.54 -11.93 -4.12
CA TRP A 132 -1.40 -10.56 -3.64
C TRP A 132 -1.53 -10.46 -2.11
N VAL A 133 -2.50 -11.18 -1.53
CA VAL A 133 -2.66 -11.28 -0.07
C VAL A 133 -1.44 -11.94 0.58
N LEU A 134 -0.89 -13.00 -0.02
CA LEU A 134 0.31 -13.66 0.50
C LEU A 134 1.51 -12.69 0.51
N LEU A 135 1.71 -11.92 -0.55
CA LEU A 135 2.72 -10.86 -0.61
C LEU A 135 2.54 -9.86 0.53
N LEU A 136 1.31 -9.37 0.74
CA LEU A 136 0.98 -8.42 1.80
C LEU A 136 1.29 -8.99 3.18
N LEU A 137 0.95 -10.25 3.43
CA LEU A 137 1.24 -10.93 4.70
C LEU A 137 2.74 -11.05 4.95
N VAL A 138 3.51 -11.51 3.95
CA VAL A 138 4.97 -11.65 4.07
C VAL A 138 5.62 -10.28 4.34
N CYS A 139 5.27 -9.26 3.57
CA CYS A 139 5.78 -7.90 3.78
C CYS A 139 5.41 -7.35 5.16
N SER A 140 4.18 -7.59 5.61
CA SER A 140 3.71 -7.17 6.94
C SER A 140 4.50 -7.85 8.06
N VAL A 141 4.72 -9.17 7.98
CA VAL A 141 5.53 -9.91 8.95
C VAL A 141 6.95 -9.34 9.02
N LEU A 142 7.57 -9.06 7.87
CA LEU A 142 8.90 -8.45 7.82
C LEU A 142 8.92 -7.07 8.48
N ILE A 143 7.97 -6.19 8.14
CA ILE A 143 7.89 -4.85 8.74
C ILE A 143 7.68 -4.96 10.27
N TYR A 144 6.81 -5.86 10.75
CA TYR A 144 6.64 -6.06 12.19
C TYR A 144 7.91 -6.54 12.88
N PHE A 145 8.59 -7.54 12.31
CA PHE A 145 9.84 -8.06 12.85
C PHE A 145 10.85 -6.93 13.08
N TYR A 146 10.99 -6.04 12.08
CA TYR A 146 11.88 -4.88 12.20
C TYR A 146 11.35 -3.77 13.08
N ALA A 147 10.03 -3.57 13.16
CA ALA A 147 9.43 -2.65 14.12
C ALA A 147 9.73 -3.09 15.57
N PHE A 148 9.65 -4.39 15.86
CA PHE A 148 10.02 -4.96 17.15
C PHE A 148 11.51 -4.82 17.45
N LYS A 149 12.38 -5.10 16.47
CA LYS A 149 13.84 -4.86 16.62
C LYS A 149 14.12 -3.39 16.92
N ALA A 150 13.53 -2.48 16.16
CA ALA A 150 13.63 -1.04 16.35
C ALA A 150 13.17 -0.59 17.74
N LYS A 151 12.10 -1.22 18.27
CA LYS A 151 11.56 -0.92 19.60
C LYS A 151 12.54 -1.33 20.70
N LYS A 152 13.18 -2.51 20.58
CA LYS A 152 14.22 -2.95 21.53
C LYS A 152 15.41 -1.99 21.57
N GLU A 153 15.72 -1.36 20.44
CA GLU A 153 16.79 -0.36 20.30
C GLU A 153 16.34 1.08 20.65
N ASN A 154 15.13 1.26 21.22
CA ASN A 154 14.55 2.56 21.56
C ASN A 154 14.50 3.58 20.39
N LYS A 155 14.41 3.09 19.15
CA LYS A 155 14.28 3.96 17.97
C LYS A 155 12.87 4.53 17.92
N LEU A 156 12.74 5.85 17.78
CA LEU A 156 11.46 6.56 17.76
C LEU A 156 10.52 6.02 16.67
N LEU A 157 11.08 5.72 15.49
CA LEU A 157 10.33 5.23 14.34
C LEU A 157 9.60 3.90 14.61
N SER A 158 10.07 3.09 15.57
CA SER A 158 9.48 1.79 15.90
C SER A 158 7.99 1.85 16.24
N ARG A 159 7.57 2.89 16.98
CA ARG A 159 6.19 3.07 17.41
C ARG A 159 5.27 3.34 16.22
N TYR A 160 5.73 4.18 15.30
CA TYR A 160 4.98 4.52 14.09
C TYR A 160 4.92 3.36 13.11
N LEU A 161 6.01 2.60 12.97
CA LEU A 161 6.02 1.39 12.16
C LEU A 161 5.03 0.36 12.70
N PHE A 162 5.02 0.16 14.02
CA PHE A 162 4.10 -0.77 14.67
C PHE A 162 2.65 -0.34 14.48
N TRP A 163 2.29 0.88 14.91
CA TRP A 163 0.91 1.36 14.85
C TRP A 163 0.39 1.54 13.42
N GLY A 164 1.21 2.09 12.53
CA GLY A 164 0.85 2.25 11.12
C GLY A 164 0.56 0.91 10.48
N LEU A 165 1.44 -0.08 10.68
CA LEU A 165 1.23 -1.42 10.14
C LEU A 165 0.01 -2.12 10.76
N THR A 166 -0.21 -2.00 12.08
CA THR A 166 -1.41 -2.54 12.72
C THR A 166 -2.68 -2.02 12.06
N ILE A 167 -2.75 -0.72 11.80
CA ILE A 167 -3.89 -0.08 11.14
C ILE A 167 -4.04 -0.57 9.70
N ILE A 168 -2.95 -0.67 8.92
CA ILE A 168 -2.99 -1.23 7.56
C ILE A 168 -3.47 -2.69 7.54
N ILE A 169 -3.08 -3.51 8.52
CA ILE A 169 -3.55 -4.89 8.62
C ILE A 169 -5.03 -4.94 8.97
N ILE A 170 -5.50 -4.08 9.87
CA ILE A 170 -6.94 -3.95 10.15
C ILE A 170 -7.68 -3.58 8.85
N ALA A 171 -7.16 -2.64 8.07
CA ALA A 171 -7.70 -2.30 6.76
C ALA A 171 -7.76 -3.55 5.85
N GLY A 172 -6.67 -4.30 5.74
CA GLY A 172 -6.62 -5.53 4.94
C GLY A 172 -7.58 -6.62 5.42
N ILE A 173 -7.82 -6.74 6.73
CA ILE A 173 -8.82 -7.65 7.30
C ILE A 173 -10.23 -7.19 6.91
N VAL A 174 -10.54 -5.89 7.03
CA VAL A 174 -11.82 -5.33 6.59
C VAL A 174 -12.05 -5.61 5.10
N GLN A 175 -11.02 -5.39 4.27
CA GLN A 175 -11.06 -5.68 2.84
C GLN A 175 -11.28 -7.18 2.57
N GLY A 176 -10.55 -8.04 3.26
CA GLY A 176 -10.64 -9.49 3.09
C GLY A 176 -11.99 -10.05 3.52
N ILE A 177 -12.52 -9.60 4.67
CA ILE A 177 -13.85 -10.00 5.15
C ILE A 177 -14.92 -9.49 4.19
N GLY A 178 -14.85 -8.22 3.78
CA GLY A 178 -15.77 -7.63 2.80
C GLY A 178 -15.78 -8.39 1.48
N GLY A 179 -14.60 -8.74 0.95
CA GLY A 179 -14.45 -9.54 -0.26
C GLY A 179 -15.00 -10.97 -0.12
N ILE A 180 -14.72 -11.66 1.00
CA ILE A 180 -15.22 -13.03 1.23
C ILE A 180 -16.75 -13.04 1.36
N ILE A 181 -17.31 -12.09 2.13
CA ILE A 181 -18.76 -12.02 2.30
C ILE A 181 -19.41 -11.63 0.97
N GLY A 182 -18.91 -10.59 0.30
CA GLY A 182 -19.41 -10.14 -1.00
C GLY A 182 -19.37 -11.24 -2.09
N TYR A 183 -18.33 -12.08 -2.11
CA TYR A 183 -18.23 -13.20 -3.05
C TYR A 183 -19.20 -14.36 -2.72
N ARG A 184 -19.42 -14.65 -1.43
CA ARG A 184 -20.30 -15.75 -0.99
C ARG A 184 -21.77 -15.41 -1.00
N THR A 185 -22.11 -14.13 -0.92
CA THR A 185 -23.48 -13.67 -0.80
C THR A 185 -23.88 -12.82 -1.99
N TYR A 186 -24.22 -13.50 -3.10
CA TYR A 186 -24.92 -12.89 -4.22
C TYR A 186 -26.37 -12.60 -3.81
N PHE A 187 -26.59 -11.59 -2.97
CA PHE A 187 -27.91 -11.19 -2.48
C PHE A 187 -28.72 -10.42 -3.56
N GLY A 188 -28.92 -11.01 -4.73
CA GLY A 188 -29.79 -10.45 -5.77
C GLY A 188 -29.43 -9.03 -6.27
N PRO A 189 -30.25 -8.46 -7.16
CA PRO A 189 -29.95 -7.19 -7.83
C PRO A 189 -30.04 -5.94 -6.93
N ASN A 190 -30.64 -6.03 -5.74
CA ASN A 190 -30.91 -4.87 -4.88
C ASN A 190 -29.94 -4.70 -3.69
N ASN A 191 -29.04 -5.66 -3.40
CA ASN A 191 -28.12 -5.58 -2.25
C ASN A 191 -26.64 -5.37 -2.64
N GLN A 192 -26.34 -5.01 -3.90
CA GLN A 192 -24.99 -4.59 -4.31
C GLN A 192 -24.46 -3.38 -3.50
N TYR A 193 -25.36 -2.65 -2.82
CA TYR A 193 -25.08 -1.50 -1.95
C TYR A 193 -24.75 -1.83 -0.49
N LEU A 194 -25.03 -3.05 -0.01
CA LEU A 194 -24.86 -3.40 1.40
C LEU A 194 -23.44 -3.87 1.74
N PHE A 195 -22.67 -4.30 0.75
CA PHE A 195 -21.28 -4.73 0.92
C PHE A 195 -20.24 -3.90 0.18
N THR A 196 -20.62 -2.90 -0.63
CA THR A 196 -19.71 -1.90 -1.23
C THR A 196 -18.89 -1.07 -0.23
N PRO A 197 -19.34 -0.78 1.02
CA PRO A 197 -18.57 0.06 1.94
C PRO A 197 -17.22 -0.53 2.39
N HIS A 198 -16.93 -1.81 2.11
CA HIS A 198 -15.67 -2.40 2.55
C HIS A 198 -14.44 -1.73 1.93
N ASN A 199 -14.51 -1.35 0.64
CA ASN A 199 -13.47 -0.59 -0.04
C ASN A 199 -13.32 0.80 0.58
N ASP A 200 -14.43 1.48 0.86
CA ASP A 200 -14.43 2.82 1.45
C ASP A 200 -13.80 2.83 2.85
N ILE A 201 -14.25 1.88 3.70
CA ILE A 201 -13.73 1.72 5.07
C ILE A 201 -12.26 1.30 5.01
N PHE A 202 -11.90 0.39 4.10
CA PHE A 202 -10.52 0.02 3.85
C PHE A 202 -9.66 1.24 3.52
N HIS A 203 -10.07 2.08 2.57
CA HIS A 203 -9.33 3.28 2.18
C HIS A 203 -9.17 4.27 3.33
N ILE A 204 -10.23 4.55 4.09
CA ILE A 204 -10.18 5.46 5.23
C ILE A 204 -9.20 4.95 6.30
N ILE A 205 -9.25 3.66 6.63
CA ILE A 205 -8.32 3.06 7.60
C ILE A 205 -6.89 3.08 7.02
N ALA A 206 -6.72 2.82 5.72
CA ALA A 206 -5.44 2.87 5.04
C ALA A 206 -4.80 4.26 5.09
N MET A 207 -5.59 5.34 4.87
CA MET A 207 -5.14 6.73 5.00
C MET A 207 -4.59 7.00 6.41
N VAL A 208 -5.32 6.59 7.45
CA VAL A 208 -4.86 6.76 8.84
C VAL A 208 -3.53 6.03 9.08
N GLY A 209 -3.39 4.80 8.58
CA GLY A 209 -2.14 4.04 8.67
C GLY A 209 -0.98 4.73 7.94
N LEU A 210 -1.25 5.25 6.74
CA LEU A 210 -0.29 5.96 5.89
C LEU A 210 0.17 7.27 6.55
N LEU A 211 -0.75 8.03 7.13
CA LEU A 211 -0.45 9.23 7.91
C LEU A 211 0.45 8.93 9.11
N ILE A 212 0.18 7.86 9.86
CA ILE A 212 1.03 7.45 10.99
C ILE A 212 2.45 7.11 10.52
N PHE A 213 2.58 6.36 9.43
CA PHE A 213 3.89 6.11 8.82
C PHE A 213 4.59 7.43 8.48
N PHE A 214 3.93 8.32 7.74
CA PHE A 214 4.47 9.60 7.33
C PHE A 214 4.95 10.45 8.53
N VAL A 215 4.12 10.57 9.58
CA VAL A 215 4.49 11.31 10.81
C VAL A 215 5.74 10.71 11.45
N GLY A 216 5.85 9.37 11.50
CA GLY A 216 7.04 8.68 12.00
C GLY A 216 8.30 9.04 11.22
N PHE A 217 8.24 8.98 9.89
CA PHE A 217 9.36 9.33 9.02
C PHE A 217 9.76 10.78 9.13
N ARG A 218 8.77 11.68 9.09
CA ARG A 218 8.98 13.10 9.25
C ARG A 218 9.74 13.41 10.55
N ARG A 219 9.32 12.83 11.67
CA ARG A 219 9.99 13.07 12.98
C ARG A 219 11.42 12.55 12.99
N GLU A 220 11.67 11.37 12.43
CA GLU A 220 13.03 10.83 12.34
C GLU A 220 13.93 11.68 11.42
N LEU A 221 13.37 12.23 10.35
CA LEU A 221 14.07 13.11 9.42
C LEU A 221 14.49 14.44 10.04
N PHE A 222 13.60 15.07 10.83
CA PHE A 222 13.91 16.29 11.56
C PHE A 222 14.89 16.07 12.71
N ARG A 223 14.88 14.90 13.35
CA ARG A 223 15.86 14.57 14.38
C ARG A 223 17.29 14.51 13.84
N LYS A 224 17.48 14.09 12.60
CA LYS A 224 18.82 13.97 11.97
C LYS A 224 19.35 15.29 11.39
N SER A 225 18.54 16.34 11.36
CA SER A 225 18.94 17.66 10.84
C SER A 225 19.34 18.66 11.92
N VAL A 226 19.16 18.29 13.19
CA VAL A 226 19.65 19.01 14.38
C VAL A 226 20.87 18.25 14.88
#